data_AF-A0A2V9J7D1-F1
#
_entry.id   AF-A0A2V9J7D1-F1
#
_cell.length_a   1.000
_cell.length_b   1.000
_cell.length_c   1.000
_cell.angle_alpha   90.00
_cell.angle_beta   90.00
_cell.angle_gamma   90.00
#
_symmetry.space_group_name_H-M   'P 1'
#
loop_
_entity.id
_entity.type
_entity.pdbx_description
1 polymer ?
#
loop_
_entity_poly.entity_id
_entity_poly.type
_entity_poly.pdbx_seq_one_letter_code
_entity_poly.pdbx_strand_id
1 'polypeptide(L)'
;MRVSEIARLLGAPMHGDAEREIRGVAALESAGPDDLTFAEGERGLERAATSRAGCILIAKDAPSTLTGKLASKTTIAVSHPKLAL
;
A
#
# COMPACT_ATOMS: atom_id res chain seq x y z
N MET A 1 10.21 9.71 -3.92
CA MET A 1 10.82 8.86 -2.87
C MET A 1 10.54 7.42 -3.21
N ARG A 2 11.51 6.51 -3.10
CA ARG A 2 11.31 5.09 -3.46
C ARG A 2 10.47 4.37 -2.40
N VAL A 3 9.77 3.32 -2.80
CA VAL A 3 8.99 2.48 -1.88
C VAL A 3 9.87 1.89 -0.77
N SER A 4 11.08 1.46 -1.10
CA SER A 4 12.06 0.96 -0.11
C SER A 4 12.41 1.98 0.96
N GLU A 5 12.53 3.26 0.60
CA GLU A 5 12.79 4.36 1.53
C GLU A 5 11.57 4.62 2.41
N ILE A 6 10.37 4.63 1.84
CA ILE A 6 9.10 4.77 2.59
C ILE A 6 8.99 3.64 3.62
N ALA A 7 9.19 2.39 3.21
CA ALA A 7 9.11 1.23 4.08
C ALA A 7 10.11 1.31 5.24
N ARG A 8 11.35 1.75 4.95
CA ARG A 8 12.39 1.96 5.96
C ARG A 8 12.02 3.05 6.96
N LEU A 9 11.48 4.18 6.49
CA LEU A 9 11.03 5.27 7.35
C LEU A 9 9.89 4.84 8.28
N LEU A 10 8.99 4.00 7.77
CA LEU A 10 7.87 3.45 8.53
C LEU A 10 8.25 2.26 9.43
N GLY A 11 9.49 1.74 9.31
CA GLY A 11 9.91 0.54 10.03
C GLY A 11 9.07 -0.70 9.68
N ALA A 12 8.58 -0.77 8.43
CA ALA A 12 7.55 -1.70 8.01
C ALA A 12 8.04 -2.60 6.86
N PRO A 13 7.64 -3.88 6.84
CA PRO A 13 7.95 -4.76 5.71
C PRO A 13 7.15 -4.34 4.47
N MET A 14 7.78 -4.51 3.30
CA MET A 14 7.15 -4.25 2.01
C MET A 14 7.14 -5.50 1.13
N HIS A 15 6.25 -5.50 0.14
CA HIS A 15 6.17 -6.50 -0.92
C HIS A 15 6.02 -5.81 -2.27
N GLY A 16 6.54 -6.43 -3.34
CA GLY A 16 6.49 -5.89 -4.70
C GLY A 16 7.71 -5.04 -5.06
N ASP A 17 7.47 -3.97 -5.82
CA ASP A 17 8.54 -3.17 -6.43
C ASP A 17 9.11 -2.13 -5.47
N ALA A 18 10.29 -2.43 -4.93
CA ALA A 18 11.07 -1.59 -4.04
C ALA A 18 11.53 -0.26 -4.66
N GLU A 19 11.80 -0.28 -5.98
CA GLU A 19 12.50 0.79 -6.69
C GLU A 19 11.53 1.82 -7.27
N ARG A 20 10.24 1.48 -7.30
CA ARG A 20 9.16 2.37 -7.73
C ARG A 20 9.23 3.72 -7.04
N GLU A 21 9.19 4.78 -7.83
CA GLU A 21 9.11 6.14 -7.32
C GLU A 21 7.68 6.52 -6.98
N ILE A 22 7.50 7.03 -5.77
CA ILE A 22 6.28 7.67 -5.30
C ILE A 22 6.49 9.18 -5.30
N ARG A 23 5.52 9.90 -5.88
CA ARG A 23 5.52 11.35 -6.08
C ARG A 23 4.40 12.06 -5.32
N GLY A 24 3.33 11.35 -4.96
CA GLY A 24 2.15 11.93 -4.33
C GLY A 24 1.47 10.97 -3.36
N VAL A 25 0.45 11.51 -2.69
CA VAL A 25 -0.49 10.75 -1.87
C VAL A 25 -1.89 11.03 -2.40
N ALA A 26 -2.67 9.97 -2.59
CA ALA A 26 -4.02 10.09 -3.13
C ALA A 26 -4.99 9.09 -2.49
N ALA A 27 -6.27 9.42 -2.53
CA ALA A 27 -7.34 8.51 -2.13
C ALA A 27 -7.36 7.27 -3.04
N LEU A 28 -7.79 6.12 -2.51
CA LEU A 28 -7.74 4.83 -3.19
C LEU A 28 -8.43 4.83 -4.57
N GLU A 29 -9.46 5.66 -4.71
CA GLU A 29 -10.28 5.88 -5.91
C GLU A 29 -9.56 6.66 -7.01
N SER A 30 -8.74 7.64 -6.63
CA SER A 30 -8.09 8.57 -7.55
C SER A 30 -6.60 8.26 -7.74
N ALA A 31 -6.02 7.41 -6.89
CA ALA A 31 -4.60 7.09 -6.89
C ALA A 31 -4.12 6.54 -8.23
N GLY A 32 -3.10 7.19 -8.77
CA GLY A 32 -2.37 6.80 -9.96
C GLY A 32 -1.11 5.99 -9.64
N PRO A 33 -0.36 5.59 -10.69
CA PRO A 33 0.79 4.69 -10.58
C PRO A 33 1.97 5.26 -9.79
N ASP A 34 1.98 6.57 -9.53
CA ASP A 34 3.03 7.28 -8.79
C ASP A 34 2.54 7.73 -7.39
N ASP A 35 1.33 7.36 -7.01
CA ASP A 35 0.73 7.75 -5.73
C ASP A 35 0.83 6.64 -4.69
N LEU A 36 1.04 7.06 -3.44
CA LEU A 36 0.84 6.25 -2.25
C LEU A 36 -0.61 6.39 -1.79
N THR A 37 -1.20 5.28 -1.39
CA THR A 37 -2.54 5.25 -0.79
C THR A 37 -2.56 4.26 0.38
N PHE A 38 -3.70 4.12 1.05
CA PHE A 38 -3.88 3.11 2.09
C PHE A 38 -5.19 2.34 1.90
N ALA A 39 -5.22 1.12 2.42
CA ALA A 39 -6.39 0.27 2.44
C ALA A 39 -6.50 -0.48 3.77
N GLU A 40 -7.68 -0.37 4.39
CA GLU A 40 -8.01 -1.01 5.65
C GLU A 40 -9.37 -1.71 5.55
N GLY A 41 -9.53 -2.78 6.32
CA GLY A 41 -10.73 -3.59 6.33
C GLY A 41 -10.96 -4.34 5.01
N GLU A 42 -11.96 -5.22 5.01
CA GLU A 42 -12.22 -6.11 3.89
C GLU A 42 -12.52 -5.36 2.59
N ARG A 43 -13.46 -4.42 2.62
CA ARG A 43 -13.84 -3.62 1.45
C ARG A 43 -12.69 -2.76 0.92
N GLY A 44 -11.84 -2.23 1.80
CA GLY A 44 -10.67 -1.44 1.39
C GLY A 44 -9.67 -2.30 0.64
N LEU A 45 -9.36 -3.49 1.17
CA LEU A 45 -8.43 -4.44 0.56
C LEU A 45 -8.95 -4.96 -0.80
N GLU A 46 -10.26 -5.19 -0.93
CA GLU A 46 -10.86 -5.55 -2.22
C GLU A 46 -10.72 -4.46 -3.27
N ARG A 47 -10.90 -3.20 -2.88
CA ARG A 47 -10.71 -2.05 -3.78
C ARG A 47 -9.25 -1.81 -4.10
N ALA A 48 -8.34 -2.08 -3.16
CA ALA A 48 -6.91 -2.03 -3.40
C ALA A 48 -6.45 -3.02 -4.49
N ALA A 49 -7.10 -4.18 -4.60
CA ALA A 49 -6.80 -5.15 -5.66
C ALA A 49 -7.02 -4.57 -7.07
N THR A 50 -7.98 -3.66 -7.23
CA THR A 50 -8.28 -3.00 -8.52
C THR A 50 -7.68 -1.59 -8.65
N SER A 51 -7.06 -1.05 -7.59
CA SER A 51 -6.45 0.28 -7.61
C SER A 51 -5.25 0.37 -8.54
N ARG A 52 -4.99 1.58 -9.07
CA ARG A 52 -3.81 1.90 -9.87
C ARG A 52 -2.68 2.51 -9.04
N ALA A 53 -2.85 2.62 -7.73
CA ALA A 53 -1.84 3.16 -6.82
C ALA A 53 -0.47 2.50 -7.04
N GLY A 54 0.58 3.32 -6.99
CA GLY A 54 1.97 2.86 -7.06
C GLY A 54 2.38 2.06 -5.83
N CYS A 55 1.87 2.43 -4.67
CA CYS A 55 2.10 1.72 -3.42
C CYS A 55 0.87 1.83 -2.51
N ILE A 56 0.56 0.76 -1.77
CA ILE A 56 -0.60 0.68 -0.89
C ILE A 56 -0.15 0.32 0.52
N LEU A 57 -0.43 1.19 1.49
CA LEU A 57 -0.28 0.88 2.91
C LEU A 57 -1.42 -0.03 3.35
N ILE A 58 -1.09 -1.16 3.96
CA ILE A 58 -2.08 -2.13 4.46
C ILE A 58 -1.84 -2.44 5.93
N ALA A 59 -2.89 -2.89 6.62
CA ALA A 59 -2.77 -3.32 8.00
C ALA A 59 -1.87 -4.57 8.11
N LYS A 60 -0.92 -4.55 9.06
CA LYS A 60 0.03 -5.66 9.29
C LYS A 60 -0.66 -6.99 9.64
N ASP A 61 -1.82 -6.91 10.26
CA ASP A 61 -2.69 -8.01 10.69
C ASP A 61 -3.84 -8.29 9.71
N ALA A 62 -3.79 -7.73 8.49
CA ALA A 62 -4.78 -8.02 7.46
C ALA A 62 -4.87 -9.54 7.17
N PRO A 63 -6.08 -10.11 7.05
CA PRO A 63 -6.27 -11.53 6.77
C PRO A 63 -5.50 -11.99 5.52
N SER A 64 -4.84 -13.14 5.60
CA SER A 64 -4.03 -13.69 4.50
C SER A 64 -4.82 -13.93 3.21
N THR A 65 -6.11 -14.24 3.33
CA THR A 65 -7.04 -14.39 2.19
C THR A 65 -7.25 -13.09 1.43
N LEU A 66 -7.18 -11.94 2.11
CA LEU A 66 -7.35 -10.62 1.52
C LEU A 66 -6.03 -10.05 1.01
N THR A 67 -4.92 -10.29 1.70
CA THR A 67 -3.58 -9.90 1.21
C THR A 67 -3.17 -10.72 -0.02
N GLY A 68 -3.65 -11.96 -0.15
CA GLY A 68 -3.49 -12.75 -1.37
C GLY A 68 -4.06 -12.06 -2.63
N LYS A 69 -5.14 -11.26 -2.49
CA LYS A 69 -5.69 -10.46 -3.60
C LYS A 69 -4.76 -9.31 -4.04
N LEU A 70 -3.77 -8.96 -3.21
CA LEU A 70 -2.79 -7.90 -3.45
C LEU A 70 -1.42 -8.43 -3.89
N ALA A 71 -1.29 -9.73 -4.20
CA ALA A 71 0.00 -10.33 -4.56
C ALA A 71 0.69 -9.68 -5.77
N SER A 72 -0.06 -9.06 -6.68
CA SER A 72 0.46 -8.30 -7.83
C SER A 72 0.70 -6.82 -7.54
N LYS A 73 0.43 -6.34 -6.32
CA LYS A 73 0.55 -4.94 -5.92
C LYS A 73 1.80 -4.72 -5.08
N THR A 74 2.32 -3.50 -5.16
CA THR A 74 3.35 -3.03 -4.23
C THR A 74 2.67 -2.57 -2.94
N THR A 75 3.03 -3.18 -1.81
CA THR A 75 2.38 -2.92 -0.51
C THR A 75 3.41 -2.72 0.59
N ILE A 76 3.04 -1.95 1.62
CA ILE A 76 3.81 -1.81 2.87
C ILE A 76 2.86 -2.12 4.04
N ALA A 77 3.24 -3.07 4.89
CA ALA A 77 2.38 -3.54 5.97
C ALA A 77 2.68 -2.79 7.29
N VAL A 78 1.79 -1.90 7.69
CA VAL A 78 1.94 -1.01 8.85
C VAL A 78 0.89 -1.31 9.92
N SER A 79 1.16 -0.96 11.18
CA SER A 79 0.21 -1.19 12.28
C SER A 79 -1.05 -0.32 12.19
N HIS A 80 -0.92 0.92 11.71
CA HIS A 80 -2.03 1.86 11.59
C HIS A 80 -1.92 2.63 10.26
N PRO A 81 -2.44 2.08 9.15
CA PRO A 81 -2.33 2.70 7.82
C PRO A 81 -2.79 4.16 7.75
N LYS A 82 -3.88 4.52 8.44
CA LYS A 82 -4.35 5.91 8.51
C LYS A 82 -3.41 6.91 9.20
N LEU A 83 -2.51 6.44 10.07
CA LEU A 83 -1.56 7.31 10.79
C LEU A 83 -0.19 7.37 10.11
N ALA A 84 -0.01 6.61 9.03
CA ALA A 84 1.25 6.50 8.31
C ALA A 84 1.35 7.44 7.10
N LEU A 85 0.29 8.20 6.81
CA LEU A 85 0.18 9.18 5.72
C LEU A 85 -0.06 10.59 6.26
#